data_AF-A0A8S3YDG8-F1
#
_entry.id   AF-A0A8S3YDG8-F1
#
_cell.length_a   1.000
_cell.length_b   1.000
_cell.length_c   1.000
_cell.angle_alpha   90.00
_cell.angle_beta   90.00
_cell.angle_gamma   90.00
#
_symmetry.space_group_name_H-M   'P 1'
#
loop_
_entity.id
_entity.type
_entity.pdbx_description
1 polymer ?
#
loop_
_entity_poly.entity_id
_entity_poly.type
_entity_poly.pdbx_seq_one_letter_code
_entity_poly.pdbx_strand_id
1 'polypeptide(L)'
;MLNNEKLPTRRRKMKGGGREEEPTNAVEDVQGVRTERTCCCLGVLVGVSLIAALVAVILMKDKTVEVTVLRQVHVLMSHGERTPSERELAMLGASPPEHVFAPYGAGALTNEGKMATFEMGALLRKRYNEFLGPHYDDEKHLVITSDTDLSKVSALLISAGLWPPPIEQMWNDTMDWQPVPYSYPPQDQDFVSGFH
;
A
#
# COMPACT_ATOMS: atom_id res chain seq x y z
N MET A 1 83.85 21.36 1.70
CA MET A 1 84.25 20.42 2.78
C MET A 1 84.41 19.07 2.08
N LEU A 2 85.60 18.47 1.86
CA LEU A 2 86.59 17.96 2.83
C LEU A 2 85.92 16.93 3.78
N ASN A 3 86.28 15.63 3.89
CA ASN A 3 87.43 14.79 3.46
C ASN A 3 86.92 13.41 2.90
N ASN A 4 87.62 12.52 2.19
CA ASN A 4 88.87 11.74 2.45
C ASN A 4 88.84 10.95 3.80
N GLU A 5 89.22 9.65 3.95
CA GLU A 5 90.30 8.85 3.30
C GLU A 5 90.06 7.29 3.16
N LYS A 6 90.81 6.69 2.21
CA LYS A 6 91.50 5.37 2.06
C LYS A 6 91.19 4.10 2.92
N LEU A 7 90.96 2.96 2.21
CA LEU A 7 91.76 1.68 2.05
C LEU A 7 92.73 1.16 3.16
N PRO A 8 93.22 -0.13 3.21
CA PRO A 8 93.28 -1.20 2.14
C PRO A 8 93.21 -2.73 2.53
N THR A 9 93.01 -3.63 1.52
CA THR A 9 93.57 -5.03 1.38
C THR A 9 93.23 -6.15 2.43
N ARG A 10 93.40 -7.49 2.21
CA ARG A 10 94.02 -8.36 1.15
C ARG A 10 93.46 -9.81 1.18
N ARG A 11 93.34 -10.48 0.01
CA ARG A 11 93.59 -11.93 -0.35
C ARG A 11 93.34 -13.07 0.70
N ARG A 12 92.85 -14.28 0.33
CA ARG A 12 93.49 -15.22 -0.65
C ARG A 12 92.60 -16.46 -1.03
N LYS A 13 92.96 -17.11 -2.16
CA LYS A 13 92.55 -18.43 -2.73
C LYS A 13 92.48 -19.60 -1.70
N MET A 14 91.86 -20.78 -1.91
CA MET A 14 92.03 -21.86 -2.95
C MET A 14 90.99 -22.99 -2.67
N LYS A 15 90.74 -24.10 -3.42
CA LYS A 15 90.96 -24.59 -4.81
C LYS A 15 90.28 -25.99 -4.97
N GLY A 16 89.55 -26.25 -6.06
CA GLY A 16 89.12 -27.61 -6.49
C GLY A 16 87.90 -28.17 -5.74
N GLY A 17 87.10 -29.10 -6.27
CA GLY A 17 87.21 -29.88 -7.51
C GLY A 17 87.14 -31.39 -7.18
N GLY A 18 86.07 -32.08 -7.59
CA GLY A 18 85.81 -33.49 -7.29
C GLY A 18 84.55 -33.98 -8.05
N ARG A 19 84.45 -35.29 -8.29
CA ARG A 19 83.55 -35.92 -9.29
C ARG A 19 82.70 -37.03 -8.65
N GLU A 20 81.76 -37.54 -9.45
CA GLU A 20 81.25 -38.93 -9.48
C GLU A 20 80.07 -39.41 -8.59
N GLU A 21 79.00 -39.77 -9.32
CA GLU A 21 78.14 -40.97 -9.24
C GLU A 21 76.88 -41.04 -8.34
N GLU A 22 75.97 -41.91 -8.81
CA GLU A 22 74.54 -42.13 -8.53
C GLU A 22 74.31 -43.03 -7.28
N PRO A 23 73.06 -43.17 -6.71
CA PRO A 23 72.04 -44.03 -7.35
C PRO A 23 70.53 -43.70 -7.10
N THR A 24 69.71 -44.00 -8.12
CA THR A 24 68.51 -44.88 -8.07
C THR A 24 67.41 -44.73 -6.98
N ASN A 25 66.24 -44.29 -7.44
CA ASN A 25 64.84 -44.64 -7.07
C ASN A 25 64.33 -44.68 -5.61
N ALA A 26 63.33 -43.83 -5.35
CA ALA A 26 62.08 -44.24 -4.69
C ALA A 26 60.90 -43.44 -5.28
N VAL A 27 59.88 -44.13 -5.81
CA VAL A 27 58.61 -43.51 -6.27
C VAL A 27 57.47 -44.32 -5.67
N GLU A 28 56.92 -43.86 -4.55
CA GLU A 28 55.62 -44.29 -4.04
C GLU A 28 54.83 -43.11 -3.44
N ASP A 29 53.50 -43.24 -3.50
CA ASP A 29 52.44 -42.42 -2.89
C ASP A 29 52.43 -40.88 -3.09
N VAL A 30 51.97 -40.45 -4.28
CA VAL A 30 51.43 -39.08 -4.49
C VAL A 30 50.01 -39.10 -5.09
N GLN A 31 49.55 -40.24 -5.62
CA GLN A 31 48.29 -40.33 -6.40
C GLN A 31 47.05 -40.71 -5.57
N GLY A 32 47.19 -41.41 -4.43
CA GLY A 32 46.06 -41.74 -3.56
C GLY A 32 45.44 -40.50 -2.93
N VAL A 33 46.25 -39.78 -2.15
CA VAL A 33 45.83 -38.60 -1.35
C VAL A 33 45.25 -37.46 -2.20
N ARG A 34 45.66 -37.32 -3.47
CA ARG A 34 45.16 -36.25 -4.35
C ARG A 34 43.72 -36.49 -4.79
N THR A 35 43.31 -37.75 -4.92
CA THR A 35 42.04 -38.15 -5.56
C THR A 35 40.86 -38.10 -4.58
N GLU A 36 41.07 -38.46 -3.31
CA GLU A 36 40.06 -38.26 -2.26
C GLU A 36 39.73 -36.78 -2.04
N ARG A 37 40.77 -35.93 -1.98
CA ARG A 37 40.61 -34.49 -1.72
C ARG A 37 39.81 -33.80 -2.82
N THR A 38 40.04 -34.13 -4.09
CA THR A 38 39.22 -33.60 -5.20
C THR A 38 37.78 -34.12 -5.14
N CYS A 39 37.54 -35.37 -4.75
CA CYS A 39 36.19 -35.92 -4.61
C CYS A 39 35.40 -35.20 -3.51
N CYS A 40 36.00 -34.95 -2.34
CA CYS A 40 35.39 -34.18 -1.26
C CYS A 40 35.07 -32.73 -1.69
N CYS A 41 35.98 -32.06 -2.38
CA CYS A 41 35.71 -30.70 -2.90
C CYS A 41 34.55 -30.68 -3.92
N LEU A 42 34.48 -31.66 -4.82
CA LEU A 42 33.38 -31.78 -5.78
C LEU A 42 32.04 -32.04 -5.06
N GLY A 43 32.02 -32.94 -4.07
CA GLY A 43 30.82 -33.20 -3.26
C GLY A 43 30.32 -31.96 -2.50
N VAL A 44 31.22 -31.17 -1.91
CA VAL A 44 30.88 -29.91 -1.23
C VAL A 44 30.34 -28.87 -2.22
N LEU A 45 30.96 -28.72 -3.41
CA LEU A 45 30.50 -27.78 -4.43
C LEU A 45 29.12 -28.15 -5.00
N VAL A 46 28.86 -29.44 -5.22
CA VAL A 46 27.53 -29.94 -5.62
C VAL A 46 26.51 -29.70 -4.51
N GLY A 47 26.85 -30.00 -3.24
CA GLY A 47 25.97 -29.74 -2.09
C GLY A 47 25.60 -28.26 -1.94
N VAL A 48 26.58 -27.36 -2.02
CA VAL A 48 26.35 -25.89 -1.98
C VAL A 48 25.50 -25.43 -3.17
N SER A 49 25.73 -25.98 -4.36
CA SER A 49 24.94 -25.65 -5.56
C SER A 49 23.49 -26.11 -5.44
N LEU A 50 23.24 -27.30 -4.88
CA LEU A 50 21.89 -27.82 -4.61
C LEU A 50 21.17 -27.00 -3.53
N ILE A 51 21.86 -26.59 -2.47
CA ILE A 51 21.31 -25.72 -1.43
C ILE A 51 20.96 -24.33 -2.01
N ALA A 52 21.85 -23.75 -2.83
CA ALA A 52 21.60 -22.48 -3.49
C ALA A 52 20.40 -22.56 -4.45
N ALA A 53 20.28 -23.64 -5.22
CA ALA A 53 19.12 -23.90 -6.08
C ALA A 53 17.82 -24.07 -5.28
N LEU A 54 17.85 -24.81 -4.16
CA LEU A 54 16.70 -24.98 -3.26
C LEU A 54 16.26 -23.63 -2.68
N VAL A 55 17.20 -22.82 -2.20
CA VAL A 55 16.93 -21.47 -1.68
C VAL A 55 16.35 -20.57 -2.77
N ALA A 56 16.88 -20.61 -4.00
CA ALA A 56 16.33 -19.87 -5.12
C ALA A 56 14.88 -20.28 -5.46
N VAL A 57 14.58 -21.59 -5.46
CA VAL A 57 13.22 -22.11 -5.66
C VAL A 57 12.27 -21.66 -4.54
N ILE A 58 12.71 -21.69 -3.28
CA ILE A 58 11.91 -21.20 -2.14
C ILE A 58 11.63 -19.70 -2.30
N LEU A 59 12.64 -18.89 -2.61
CA LEU A 59 12.50 -17.44 -2.83
C LEU A 59 11.66 -17.06 -4.07
N MET A 60 11.59 -17.94 -5.08
CA MET A 60 10.71 -17.76 -6.23
C MET A 60 9.25 -18.12 -5.92
N LYS A 61 9.02 -19.06 -5.00
CA LYS A 61 7.67 -19.57 -4.69
C LYS A 61 6.79 -18.55 -3.94
N ASP A 62 7.40 -17.59 -3.26
CA ASP A 62 6.74 -16.50 -2.53
C ASP A 62 6.42 -15.27 -3.41
N LYS A 63 6.82 -15.27 -4.70
CA LYS A 63 6.67 -14.10 -5.59
C LYS A 63 5.41 -14.08 -6.44
N THR A 64 4.54 -15.08 -6.35
CA THR A 64 3.18 -14.98 -6.88
C THR A 64 2.33 -14.12 -5.94
N VAL A 65 2.55 -12.80 -5.99
CA VAL A 65 1.64 -11.84 -5.38
C VAL A 65 0.29 -12.01 -6.08
N GLU A 66 -0.69 -12.59 -5.38
CA GLU A 66 -2.07 -12.56 -5.86
C GLU A 66 -2.53 -11.10 -5.89
N VAL A 67 -2.61 -10.53 -7.10
CA VAL A 67 -3.08 -9.17 -7.31
C VAL A 67 -4.57 -9.14 -7.05
N THR A 68 -4.95 -8.79 -5.83
CA THR A 68 -6.34 -8.62 -5.43
C THR A 68 -6.90 -7.34 -6.07
N VAL A 69 -7.72 -7.50 -7.09
CA VAL A 69 -8.36 -6.38 -7.81
C VAL A 69 -9.69 -6.04 -7.16
N LEU A 70 -9.86 -4.80 -6.72
CA LEU A 70 -11.16 -4.29 -6.23
C LEU A 70 -12.19 -4.32 -7.38
N ARG A 71 -13.30 -5.01 -7.17
CA ARG A 71 -14.37 -5.18 -8.18
C ARG A 71 -15.61 -4.33 -7.91
N GLN A 72 -15.94 -4.11 -6.65
CA GLN A 72 -17.17 -3.46 -6.22
C GLN A 72 -16.99 -2.86 -4.83
N VAL A 73 -17.64 -1.74 -4.57
CA VAL A 73 -17.71 -1.09 -3.25
C VAL A 73 -19.18 -0.83 -2.93
N HIS A 74 -19.61 -1.22 -1.74
CA HIS A 74 -20.88 -0.79 -1.16
C HIS A 74 -20.57 0.06 0.07
N VAL A 75 -21.21 1.22 0.18
CA VAL A 75 -21.10 2.09 1.35
C VAL A 75 -22.49 2.31 1.89
N LEU A 76 -22.74 1.89 3.13
CA LEU A 76 -23.92 2.27 3.89
C LEU A 76 -23.51 3.40 4.84
N MET A 77 -24.32 4.45 4.88
CA MET A 77 -24.09 5.62 5.71
C MET A 77 -25.37 6.03 6.44
N SER A 78 -25.22 6.41 7.71
CA SER A 78 -26.23 7.22 8.39
C SER A 78 -26.20 8.65 7.87
N HIS A 79 -27.25 9.41 8.20
CA HIS A 79 -27.23 10.85 8.05
C HIS A 79 -26.12 11.50 8.89
N GLY A 80 -25.75 12.74 8.53
CA GLY A 80 -24.85 13.58 9.32
C GLY A 80 -25.46 14.08 10.63
N GLU A 81 -24.73 14.94 11.34
CA GLU A 81 -25.22 15.62 12.54
C GLU A 81 -26.43 16.50 12.21
N ARG A 82 -27.43 16.47 13.09
CA ARG A 82 -28.68 17.20 12.96
C ARG A 82 -29.17 17.72 14.31
N THR A 83 -30.07 18.69 14.27
CA THR A 83 -30.90 19.04 15.43
C THR A 83 -31.75 17.83 15.84
N PRO A 84 -32.21 17.76 17.11
CA PRO A 84 -33.20 16.76 17.50
C PRO A 84 -34.52 16.99 16.75
N SER A 85 -35.25 15.91 16.51
CA SER A 85 -36.62 15.96 16.00
C SER A 85 -37.62 16.29 17.10
N GLU A 86 -38.79 16.80 16.72
CA GLU A 86 -39.89 17.04 17.67
C GLU A 86 -40.29 15.77 18.44
N ARG A 87 -40.26 14.60 17.78
CA ARG A 87 -40.56 13.31 18.38
C ARG A 87 -39.56 12.92 19.48
N GLU A 88 -38.26 13.11 19.23
CA GLU A 88 -37.21 12.84 20.24
C GLU A 88 -37.36 13.75 21.45
N LEU A 89 -37.69 15.03 21.24
CA LEU A 89 -37.89 15.99 22.33
C LEU A 89 -39.20 15.76 23.09
N ALA A 90 -40.27 15.36 22.41
CA ALA A 90 -41.54 15.00 23.03
C ALA A 90 -41.41 13.80 23.99
N MET A 91 -40.51 12.85 23.69
CA MET A 91 -40.19 11.74 24.61
C MET A 91 -39.56 12.20 25.93
N LEU A 92 -39.00 13.41 26.00
CA LEU A 92 -38.43 14.00 27.22
C LEU A 92 -39.48 14.68 28.11
N GLY A 93 -40.76 14.68 27.71
CA GLY A 93 -41.88 15.12 28.55
C GLY A 93 -42.05 16.64 28.70
N ALA A 94 -41.31 17.45 27.95
CA ALA A 94 -41.44 18.91 27.92
C ALA A 94 -41.46 19.43 26.48
N SER A 95 -42.20 20.51 26.23
CA SER A 95 -42.11 21.20 24.94
C SER A 95 -40.72 21.85 24.82
N PRO A 96 -39.95 21.56 23.77
CA PRO A 96 -38.64 22.15 23.61
C PRO A 96 -38.74 23.65 23.32
N PRO A 97 -37.90 24.49 23.91
CA PRO A 97 -37.86 25.91 23.58
C PRO A 97 -37.33 26.10 22.15
N GLU A 98 -37.91 27.04 21.41
CA GLU A 98 -37.72 27.25 19.96
C GLU A 98 -36.25 27.41 19.53
N HIS A 99 -35.39 27.94 20.41
CA HIS A 99 -33.95 28.08 20.17
C HIS A 99 -33.21 26.75 19.97
N VAL A 100 -33.79 25.60 20.35
CA VAL A 100 -33.21 24.26 20.12
C VAL A 100 -33.21 23.89 18.62
N PHE A 101 -34.12 24.47 17.84
CA PHE A 101 -34.26 24.23 16.42
C PHE A 101 -33.57 25.30 15.56
N ALA A 102 -33.48 26.54 16.05
CA ALA A 102 -32.85 27.63 15.32
C ALA A 102 -31.33 27.38 15.13
N PRO A 103 -30.75 27.67 13.94
CA PRO A 103 -31.37 28.25 12.75
C PRO A 103 -31.90 27.21 11.73
N TYR A 104 -31.83 25.92 12.02
CA TYR A 104 -31.98 24.85 11.02
C TYR A 104 -33.39 24.23 10.91
N GLY A 105 -34.21 24.31 11.96
CA GLY A 105 -35.46 23.56 12.10
C GLY A 105 -35.27 22.25 12.87
N ALA A 106 -36.36 21.53 13.15
CA ALA A 106 -36.34 20.25 13.86
C ALA A 106 -35.88 19.10 12.95
N GLY A 107 -35.00 18.23 13.44
CA GLY A 107 -34.47 17.08 12.69
C GLY A 107 -33.55 17.42 11.50
N ALA A 108 -33.18 18.69 11.31
CA ALA A 108 -32.46 19.18 10.14
C ALA A 108 -30.93 19.16 10.34
N LEU A 109 -30.17 18.93 9.27
CA LEU A 109 -28.71 18.94 9.29
C LEU A 109 -28.14 20.31 9.73
N THR A 110 -27.25 20.29 10.73
CA THR A 110 -26.42 21.44 11.12
C THR A 110 -25.39 21.74 10.04
N ASN A 111 -24.81 22.95 9.96
CA ASN A 111 -23.76 23.24 8.97
C ASN A 111 -22.50 22.40 9.22
N GLU A 112 -22.22 22.14 10.49
CA GLU A 112 -21.21 21.23 11.00
C GLU A 112 -21.48 19.80 10.47
N GLY A 113 -22.71 19.31 10.62
CA GLY A 113 -23.15 18.03 10.05
C GLY A 113 -23.08 17.97 8.53
N LYS A 114 -23.40 19.08 7.82
CA LYS A 114 -23.25 19.16 6.36
C LYS A 114 -21.79 19.02 5.93
N MET A 115 -20.89 19.75 6.58
CA MET A 115 -19.46 19.71 6.28
C MET A 115 -18.88 18.32 6.55
N ALA A 116 -19.15 17.72 7.72
CA ALA A 116 -18.69 16.36 8.03
C ALA A 116 -19.21 15.31 7.03
N THR A 117 -20.43 15.49 6.53
CA THR A 117 -21.03 14.60 5.52
C THR A 117 -20.35 14.75 4.14
N PHE A 118 -20.03 15.99 3.74
CA PHE A 118 -19.23 16.29 2.54
C PHE A 118 -17.80 15.75 2.66
N GLU A 119 -17.15 15.94 3.79
CA GLU A 119 -15.79 15.45 4.08
C GLU A 119 -15.73 13.92 4.01
N MET A 120 -16.77 13.20 4.45
CA MET A 120 -16.83 11.74 4.26
C MET A 120 -16.85 11.36 2.77
N GLY A 121 -17.58 12.10 1.93
CA GLY A 121 -17.52 11.97 0.47
C GLY A 121 -16.09 12.15 -0.07
N ALA A 122 -15.40 13.20 0.37
CA ALA A 122 -14.01 13.47 0.01
C ALA A 122 -13.02 12.39 0.51
N LEU A 123 -13.26 11.82 1.69
CA LEU A 123 -12.49 10.69 2.22
C LEU A 123 -12.70 9.41 1.39
N LEU A 124 -13.93 9.15 0.97
CA LEU A 124 -14.27 8.05 0.06
C LEU A 124 -13.61 8.26 -1.32
N ARG A 125 -13.66 9.49 -1.88
CA ARG A 125 -12.93 9.84 -3.12
C ARG A 125 -11.45 9.57 -2.98
N LYS A 126 -10.82 10.06 -1.90
CA LYS A 126 -9.39 9.83 -1.64
C LYS A 126 -9.05 8.34 -1.50
N ARG A 127 -9.91 7.55 -0.86
CA ARG A 127 -9.70 6.10 -0.63
C ARG A 127 -9.88 5.26 -1.89
N TYR A 128 -10.81 5.63 -2.77
CA TYR A 128 -11.20 4.84 -3.93
C TYR A 128 -10.90 5.54 -5.27
N ASN A 129 -10.05 6.56 -5.29
CA ASN A 129 -9.75 7.39 -6.48
C ASN A 129 -9.37 6.56 -7.71
N GLU A 130 -8.53 5.53 -7.54
CA GLU A 130 -8.11 4.63 -8.64
C GLU A 130 -9.24 3.74 -9.16
N PHE A 131 -10.20 3.37 -8.29
CA PHE A 131 -11.33 2.51 -8.63
C PHE A 131 -12.49 3.29 -9.27
N LEU A 132 -12.75 4.51 -8.78
CA LEU A 132 -13.77 5.41 -9.33
C LEU A 132 -13.32 6.04 -10.66
N GLY A 133 -12.02 6.30 -10.79
CA GLY A 133 -11.47 7.02 -11.95
C GLY A 133 -11.71 8.53 -11.90
N PRO A 134 -11.22 9.27 -12.92
CA PRO A 134 -11.23 10.73 -12.90
C PRO A 134 -12.63 11.36 -13.03
N HIS A 135 -13.52 10.75 -13.81
CA HIS A 135 -14.84 11.30 -14.16
C HIS A 135 -15.98 10.67 -13.35
N TYR A 136 -17.10 11.38 -13.20
CA TYR A 136 -18.37 10.79 -12.82
C TYR A 136 -19.01 10.05 -14.00
N ASP A 137 -19.68 8.93 -13.73
CA ASP A 137 -20.31 8.05 -14.71
C ASP A 137 -21.56 7.41 -14.06
N ASP A 138 -22.73 7.67 -14.63
CA ASP A 138 -24.04 7.28 -14.07
C ASP A 138 -24.38 5.80 -14.32
N GLU A 139 -23.81 5.16 -15.35
CA GLU A 139 -23.94 3.72 -15.57
C GLU A 139 -23.12 2.90 -14.55
N LYS A 140 -22.05 3.49 -14.00
CA LYS A 140 -21.15 2.83 -13.02
C LYS A 140 -21.49 3.11 -11.56
N HIS A 141 -22.37 4.06 -11.27
CA HIS A 141 -22.59 4.57 -9.92
C HIS A 141 -24.07 4.66 -9.56
N LEU A 142 -24.46 4.05 -8.44
CA LEU A 142 -25.84 4.01 -7.96
C LEU A 142 -25.92 4.61 -6.55
N VAL A 143 -26.65 5.70 -6.41
CA VAL A 143 -26.95 6.34 -5.12
C VAL A 143 -28.40 6.05 -4.76
N ILE A 144 -28.63 5.39 -3.63
CA ILE A 144 -29.96 5.09 -3.08
C ILE A 144 -30.10 5.77 -1.72
N THR A 145 -31.24 6.40 -1.48
CA THR A 145 -31.60 6.96 -0.18
C THR A 145 -32.94 6.42 0.30
N SER A 146 -33.17 6.43 1.60
CA SER A 146 -34.54 6.38 2.14
C SER A 146 -35.31 7.64 1.75
N ASP A 147 -36.65 7.58 1.77
CA ASP A 147 -37.53 8.71 1.45
C ASP A 147 -37.63 9.71 2.61
N THR A 148 -36.50 10.29 3.02
CA THR A 148 -36.45 11.38 4.00
C THR A 148 -35.56 12.50 3.50
N ASP A 149 -35.93 13.76 3.76
CA ASP A 149 -35.15 14.93 3.33
C ASP A 149 -33.73 14.91 3.90
N LEU A 150 -33.58 14.40 5.14
CA LEU A 150 -32.31 14.21 5.82
C LEU A 150 -31.38 13.23 5.07
N SER A 151 -31.91 12.10 4.59
CA SER A 151 -31.17 11.12 3.77
C SER A 151 -30.82 11.70 2.39
N LYS A 152 -31.76 12.40 1.75
CA LYS A 152 -31.58 13.03 0.43
C LYS A 152 -30.48 14.11 0.46
N VAL A 153 -30.54 15.01 1.45
CA VAL A 153 -29.51 16.06 1.63
C VAL A 153 -28.16 15.44 1.97
N SER A 154 -28.11 14.38 2.80
CA SER A 154 -26.85 13.68 3.09
C SER A 154 -26.23 13.07 1.84
N ALA A 155 -27.02 12.45 0.97
CA ALA A 155 -26.54 11.86 -0.28
C ALA A 155 -26.02 12.92 -1.27
N LEU A 156 -26.66 14.09 -1.36
CA LEU A 156 -26.15 15.21 -2.16
C LEU A 156 -24.78 15.71 -1.68
N LEU A 157 -24.60 15.80 -0.36
CA LEU A 157 -23.33 16.23 0.26
C LEU A 157 -22.20 15.20 0.08
N ILE A 158 -22.50 13.91 0.30
CA ILE A 158 -21.55 12.82 0.03
C ILE A 158 -21.15 12.84 -1.44
N SER A 159 -22.12 12.97 -2.35
CA SER A 159 -21.87 13.00 -3.80
C SER A 159 -21.01 14.19 -4.22
N ALA A 160 -21.25 15.37 -3.64
CA ALA A 160 -20.45 16.57 -3.85
C ALA A 160 -18.97 16.37 -3.46
N GLY A 161 -18.69 15.72 -2.33
CA GLY A 161 -17.32 15.41 -1.93
C GLY A 161 -16.71 14.21 -2.70
N LEU A 162 -17.55 13.28 -3.14
CA LEU A 162 -17.13 12.04 -3.81
C LEU A 162 -16.77 12.25 -5.29
N TRP A 163 -17.45 13.16 -5.97
CA TRP A 163 -17.26 13.45 -7.40
C TRP A 163 -17.15 14.96 -7.69
N PRO A 164 -16.10 15.66 -7.22
CA PRO A 164 -15.78 17.00 -7.74
C PRO A 164 -15.55 16.93 -9.26
N PRO A 165 -16.16 17.80 -10.08
CA PRO A 165 -16.06 17.73 -11.54
C PRO A 165 -14.63 17.99 -12.06
N PRO A 166 -14.05 17.09 -12.88
CA PRO A 166 -12.90 17.45 -13.72
C PRO A 166 -13.33 18.50 -14.77
N ILE A 167 -12.35 19.14 -15.42
CA ILE A 167 -12.57 20.29 -16.33
C ILE A 167 -13.62 19.98 -17.41
N GLU A 168 -13.63 18.75 -17.91
CA GLU A 168 -14.52 18.22 -18.94
C GLU A 168 -15.99 18.07 -18.48
N GLN A 169 -16.22 18.01 -17.16
CA GLN A 169 -17.54 17.90 -16.52
C GLN A 169 -17.93 19.15 -15.70
N MET A 170 -17.09 20.18 -15.65
CA MET A 170 -17.44 21.47 -15.04
C MET A 170 -18.51 22.18 -15.88
N TRP A 171 -19.73 22.27 -15.36
CA TRP A 171 -20.81 23.06 -15.95
C TRP A 171 -20.81 24.54 -15.47
N ASN A 172 -20.02 24.86 -14.45
CA ASN A 172 -19.88 26.18 -13.83
C ASN A 172 -18.42 26.38 -13.38
N ASP A 173 -17.82 27.52 -13.72
CA ASP A 173 -16.42 27.86 -13.43
C ASP A 173 -16.20 28.43 -12.01
N THR A 174 -17.28 28.78 -11.31
CA THR A 174 -17.27 29.30 -9.93
C THR A 174 -17.72 28.28 -8.88
N MET A 175 -18.12 27.07 -9.28
CA MET A 175 -18.73 26.06 -8.41
C MET A 175 -18.20 24.66 -8.71
N ASP A 176 -17.33 24.16 -7.83
CA ASP A 176 -16.75 22.81 -7.87
C ASP A 176 -17.77 21.75 -7.37
N TRP A 177 -18.87 21.60 -8.11
CA TRP A 177 -19.95 20.65 -7.84
C TRP A 177 -20.61 20.23 -9.15
N GLN A 178 -21.04 18.98 -9.25
CA GLN A 178 -21.87 18.48 -10.36
C GLN A 178 -23.12 17.75 -9.85
N PRO A 179 -24.24 17.80 -10.59
CA PRO A 179 -25.45 17.07 -10.24
C PRO A 179 -25.22 15.57 -10.35
N VAL A 180 -25.48 14.85 -9.26
CA VAL A 180 -25.46 13.37 -9.22
C VAL A 180 -26.88 12.88 -8.92
N PRO A 181 -27.50 12.07 -9.81
CA PRO A 181 -28.81 11.50 -9.56
C PRO A 181 -28.78 10.51 -8.39
N TYR A 182 -29.85 10.51 -7.60
CA TYR A 182 -30.13 9.51 -6.58
C TYR A 182 -31.56 8.98 -6.75
N SER A 183 -31.78 7.73 -6.34
CA SER A 183 -33.10 7.11 -6.30
C SER A 183 -33.53 6.89 -4.86
N TYR A 184 -34.84 6.92 -4.60
CA TYR A 184 -35.42 6.50 -3.34
C TYR A 184 -36.61 5.58 -3.63
N PRO A 185 -36.62 4.33 -3.12
CA PRO A 185 -37.78 3.47 -3.26
C PRO A 185 -38.94 4.02 -2.42
N PRO A 186 -40.20 3.75 -2.82
CA PRO A 186 -41.36 3.95 -1.96
C PRO A 186 -41.21 3.23 -0.61
N GLN A 187 -41.88 3.71 0.44
CA GLN A 187 -41.68 3.24 1.81
C GLN A 187 -42.00 1.74 2.02
N ASP A 188 -42.92 1.17 1.24
CA ASP A 188 -43.22 -0.27 1.21
C ASP A 188 -42.09 -1.13 0.59
N GLN A 189 -41.11 -0.48 -0.04
CA GLN A 189 -39.95 -1.07 -0.72
C GLN A 189 -38.62 -0.48 -0.19
N ASP A 190 -38.64 0.27 0.92
CA ASP A 190 -37.44 0.88 1.51
C ASP A 190 -36.68 -0.11 2.40
N PHE A 191 -35.81 -0.89 1.76
CA PHE A 191 -34.86 -1.78 2.42
C PHE A 191 -33.70 -1.04 3.13
N VAL A 192 -33.59 0.29 3.00
CA VAL A 192 -32.50 1.10 3.57
C VAL A 192 -32.85 1.63 4.95
N SER A 193 -34.09 2.11 5.16
CA SER A 193 -34.50 2.62 6.49
C SER A 193 -34.91 1.52 7.46
N GLY A 194 -35.52 0.42 6.97
CA GLY A 194 -35.82 -0.78 7.77
C GLY A 194 -36.85 -0.60 8.91
N PHE A 195 -37.45 0.59 9.07
CA PHE A 195 -38.48 0.87 10.06
C PHE A 195 -39.87 0.83 9.43
N HIS A 196 -40.62 -0.22 9.77
CA HIS A 196 -42.09 -0.27 9.67
C HIS A 196 -42.72 0.20 10.99
#